data_AF-A0A0C1RE86-F1
#
_entry.id   AF-A0A0C1RE86-F1
#
_cell.length_a   1.000
_cell.length_b   1.000
_cell.length_c   1.000
_cell.angle_alpha   90.00
_cell.angle_beta   90.00
_cell.angle_gamma   90.00
#
_symmetry.space_group_name_H-M   'P 1'
#
loop_
_entity.id
_entity.type
_entity.pdbx_description
1 polymer ?
#
loop_
_entity_poly.entity_id
_entity_poly.type
_entity_poly.pdbx_seq_one_letter_code
_entity_poly.pdbx_strand_id
1 'polypeptide(L)'
;MFADNRTNTNRLDTSNTSFVNSIEPSVMGSNKDFTLLKTDSLFTETSSSSSASIPDLIIENATNNERAIAGTKITFSFTEKNIGSGDAGRHYVGFYLSKDDKWSSDDTLLDTNSFYPVESLGAGSSISQTKEFTLDKNISTGDYYVLYV
;
A
#
# COMPACT_ATOMS: atom_id res chain seq x y z
N MET A 1 -23.75 57.21 16.87
CA MET A 1 -23.72 56.18 15.82
C MET A 1 -23.25 54.90 16.48
N PHE A 2 -24.16 53.94 16.61
CA PHE A 2 -23.87 52.59 17.08
C PHE A 2 -23.45 51.77 15.86
N ALA A 3 -22.27 51.15 15.92
CA ALA A 3 -21.83 50.23 14.88
C ALA A 3 -22.10 48.78 15.32
N ASP A 4 -22.53 48.01 14.34
CA ASP A 4 -23.15 46.70 14.39
C ASP A 4 -22.32 45.54 14.96
N ASN A 5 -23.08 44.60 15.50
CA ASN A 5 -22.84 43.18 15.70
C ASN A 5 -22.19 42.48 14.48
N ARG A 6 -21.25 41.52 14.71
CA ARG A 6 -21.28 40.17 14.10
C ARG A 6 -20.07 39.27 14.50
N THR A 7 -20.42 38.24 15.26
CA THR A 7 -20.00 36.82 15.11
C THR A 7 -18.52 36.46 14.96
N ASN A 8 -18.03 35.85 16.04
CA ASN A 8 -17.05 34.78 16.15
C ASN A 8 -16.88 33.92 14.86
N THR A 9 -15.69 33.96 14.28
CA THR A 9 -15.17 32.86 13.45
C THR A 9 -13.80 32.50 13.98
N ASN A 10 -13.74 31.38 14.68
CA ASN A 10 -12.50 30.73 15.10
C ASN A 10 -11.77 30.25 13.84
N ARG A 11 -10.84 31.04 13.30
CA ARG A 11 -9.86 30.51 12.34
C ARG A 11 -8.80 29.80 13.16
N LEU A 12 -8.85 28.47 13.14
CA LEU A 12 -7.72 27.62 13.51
C LEU A 12 -6.59 27.91 12.51
N ASP A 13 -5.76 28.90 12.83
CA ASP A 13 -4.43 28.99 12.25
C ASP A 13 -3.53 28.07 13.07
N THR A 14 -3.26 26.88 12.52
CA THR A 14 -2.42 25.84 13.13
C THR A 14 -0.92 26.16 13.06
N SER A 15 -0.54 27.42 12.78
CA SER A 15 0.86 27.82 12.69
C SER A 15 1.45 28.27 14.03
N ASN A 16 1.01 27.69 15.15
CA ASN A 16 1.65 27.87 16.45
C ASN A 16 2.18 26.53 16.99
N THR A 17 3.45 26.25 16.71
CA THR A 17 4.16 25.09 17.25
C THR A 17 5.46 25.54 17.90
N SER A 18 5.43 26.08 19.13
CA SER A 18 6.61 25.96 20.00
C SER A 18 6.35 26.26 21.49
N PHE A 19 6.15 25.17 22.24
CA PHE A 19 6.68 24.86 23.58
C PHE A 19 6.36 25.76 24.79
N VAL A 20 5.46 25.28 25.65
CA VAL A 20 5.61 25.43 27.11
C VAL A 20 5.64 24.06 27.76
N ASN A 21 6.84 23.58 28.05
CA ASN A 21 7.07 22.49 28.99
C ASN A 21 6.68 23.01 30.38
N SER A 22 5.56 22.52 30.88
CA SER A 22 4.99 22.90 32.18
C SER A 22 5.84 22.36 33.32
N ILE A 23 6.67 23.18 33.94
CA ILE A 23 7.02 23.00 35.36
C ILE A 23 7.20 24.40 35.97
N GLU A 24 6.16 24.94 36.61
CA GLU A 24 6.40 26.02 37.56
C GLU A 24 7.00 25.44 38.84
N PRO A 25 8.10 26.04 39.33
CA PRO A 25 8.14 26.36 40.75
C PRO A 25 8.30 27.88 40.90
N SER A 26 7.25 28.49 41.46
CA SER A 26 7.20 29.84 41.99
C SER A 26 8.51 30.30 42.64
N VAL A 27 9.22 31.31 42.11
CA VAL A 27 9.93 32.33 42.91
C VAL A 27 10.09 33.63 42.11
N MET A 28 9.62 34.70 42.72
CA MET A 28 9.72 36.12 42.35
C MET A 28 11.19 36.59 42.42
N GLY A 29 11.73 37.19 41.36
CA GLY A 29 13.06 37.81 41.42
C GLY A 29 13.54 38.39 40.09
N SER A 30 13.52 39.73 39.98
CA SER A 30 14.18 40.46 38.90
C SER A 30 15.70 40.39 39.07
N ASN A 31 16.45 39.91 38.07
CA ASN A 31 17.73 40.51 37.68
C ASN A 31 18.32 39.89 36.41
N LYS A 32 19.02 40.79 35.74
CA LYS A 32 19.71 40.67 34.46
C LYS A 32 20.89 39.73 34.61
N ASP A 33 20.87 38.59 33.91
CA ASP A 33 22.10 37.95 33.46
C ASP A 33 21.82 37.11 32.20
N PHE A 34 22.14 37.70 31.06
CA PHE A 34 22.32 36.99 29.80
C PHE A 34 23.60 36.16 29.91
N THR A 35 23.55 35.03 30.61
CA THR A 35 24.64 34.05 30.54
C THR A 35 24.28 33.05 29.47
N LEU A 36 24.83 33.28 28.27
CA LEU A 36 24.94 32.32 27.19
C LEU A 36 25.52 31.01 27.71
N LEU A 37 24.67 30.08 28.14
CA LEU A 37 25.02 28.67 28.19
C LEU A 37 24.81 28.15 26.78
N LYS A 38 25.93 28.14 26.05
CA LYS A 38 26.12 27.43 24.80
C LYS A 38 25.74 25.95 25.02
N THR A 39 24.56 25.57 24.56
CA THR A 39 24.35 24.23 24.04
C THR A 39 24.08 24.41 22.56
N ASP A 40 25.17 24.39 21.79
CA ASP A 40 25.15 23.96 20.40
C ASP A 40 24.46 22.60 20.38
N SER A 41 23.17 22.60 20.10
CA SER A 41 22.46 21.43 19.63
C SER A 41 21.50 21.98 18.61
N LEU A 42 22.06 22.13 17.40
CA LEU A 42 21.33 22.30 16.17
C LEU A 42 19.96 21.62 16.32
N PHE A 43 18.90 22.40 16.32
CA PHE A 43 17.63 21.88 15.82
C PHE A 43 17.82 21.66 14.32
N THR A 44 18.48 20.56 13.97
CA THR A 44 18.17 19.85 12.74
C THR A 44 16.77 19.29 12.94
N GLU A 45 15.77 20.11 12.66
CA GLU A 45 14.46 19.65 12.20
C GLU A 45 14.71 18.88 10.89
N THR A 46 15.25 17.68 11.01
CA THR A 46 15.07 16.67 9.99
C THR A 46 13.58 16.36 10.04
N SER A 47 12.80 17.08 9.23
CA SER A 47 11.50 16.61 8.77
C SER A 47 11.77 15.29 8.05
N SER A 48 11.85 14.21 8.83
CA SER A 48 11.89 12.87 8.31
C SER A 48 10.46 12.59 7.87
N SER A 49 10.15 13.01 6.65
CA SER A 49 9.06 12.39 5.89
C SER A 49 9.50 10.95 5.66
N SER A 50 9.31 10.08 6.65
CA SER A 50 9.40 8.65 6.44
C SER A 50 8.24 8.31 5.51
N SER A 51 8.47 8.37 4.20
CA SER A 51 7.55 7.77 3.23
C SER A 51 7.37 6.33 3.68
N ALA A 52 6.17 5.96 4.12
CA ALA A 52 5.87 4.57 4.41
C ALA A 52 6.25 3.78 3.17
N SER A 53 7.21 2.86 3.33
CA SER A 53 7.62 1.97 2.28
C SER A 53 6.47 0.98 2.07
N ILE A 54 5.66 1.20 1.03
CA ILE A 54 4.47 0.41 0.74
C ILE A 54 4.80 -0.47 -0.47
N PRO A 55 4.54 -1.79 -0.40
CA PRO A 55 4.66 -2.66 -1.56
C PRO A 55 3.57 -2.34 -2.59
N ASP A 56 3.90 -2.46 -3.87
CA ASP A 56 2.97 -2.32 -4.98
C ASP A 56 3.28 -3.45 -5.97
N LEU A 57 2.43 -4.46 -6.00
CA LEU A 57 2.62 -5.70 -6.73
C LEU A 57 1.86 -5.65 -8.04
N ILE A 58 2.57 -5.86 -9.14
CA ILE A 58 1.98 -5.93 -10.48
C ILE A 58 2.34 -7.25 -11.15
N ILE A 59 1.47 -7.68 -12.05
CA ILE A 59 1.68 -8.86 -12.89
C ILE A 59 2.10 -8.40 -14.29
N GLU A 60 3.25 -8.86 -14.76
CA GLU A 60 3.80 -8.62 -16.09
C GLU A 60 3.99 -9.95 -16.83
N ASN A 61 4.06 -9.90 -18.16
CA ASN A 61 4.42 -11.05 -19.02
C ASN A 61 3.55 -12.30 -18.81
N ALA A 62 2.26 -12.10 -18.50
CA ALA A 62 1.30 -13.18 -18.36
C ALA A 62 1.13 -13.91 -19.71
N THR A 63 1.21 -15.24 -19.66
CA THR A 63 1.03 -16.15 -20.80
C THR A 63 0.19 -17.33 -20.37
N ASN A 64 -0.69 -17.77 -21.27
CA ASN A 64 -1.60 -18.90 -21.05
C ASN A 64 -1.82 -19.66 -22.36
N ASN A 65 -2.38 -20.87 -22.26
CA ASN A 65 -2.82 -21.60 -23.44
C ASN A 65 -3.93 -20.81 -24.15
N GLU A 66 -3.79 -20.59 -25.46
CA GLU A 66 -4.81 -19.91 -26.28
C GLU A 66 -6.13 -20.69 -26.36
N ARG A 67 -6.04 -22.01 -26.23
CA ARG A 67 -7.18 -22.91 -26.25
C ARG A 67 -7.03 -23.96 -25.18
N ALA A 68 -8.14 -24.27 -24.52
CA ALA A 68 -8.21 -25.32 -23.53
C ALA A 68 -9.52 -26.07 -23.65
N ILE A 69 -9.47 -27.34 -23.28
CA ILE A 69 -10.65 -28.20 -23.24
C ILE A 69 -11.01 -28.37 -21.76
N ALA A 70 -12.29 -28.25 -21.43
CA ALA A 70 -12.77 -28.52 -20.07
C ALA A 70 -12.30 -29.90 -19.60
N GLY A 71 -11.83 -30.02 -18.36
CA GLY A 71 -11.23 -31.25 -17.82
C GLY A 71 -9.76 -31.47 -18.20
N THR A 72 -9.13 -30.58 -18.98
CA THR A 72 -7.69 -30.66 -19.30
C THR A 72 -6.87 -29.66 -18.49
N LYS A 73 -5.55 -29.86 -18.49
CA LYS A 73 -4.61 -28.96 -17.85
C LYS A 73 -4.34 -27.72 -18.71
N ILE A 74 -4.32 -26.55 -18.08
CA ILE A 74 -3.81 -25.31 -18.63
C ILE A 74 -2.59 -24.89 -17.84
N THR A 75 -1.58 -24.38 -18.55
CA THR A 75 -0.40 -23.77 -17.94
C THR A 75 -0.51 -22.25 -18.03
N PHE A 76 -0.25 -21.57 -16.93
CA PHE A 76 -0.13 -20.12 -16.82
C PHE A 76 1.29 -19.78 -16.39
N SER A 77 1.91 -18.81 -17.04
CA SER A 77 3.19 -18.25 -16.59
C SER A 77 3.10 -16.75 -16.53
N PHE A 78 3.66 -16.15 -15.49
CA PHE A 78 3.67 -14.70 -15.29
C PHE A 78 4.88 -14.28 -14.45
N THR A 79 5.16 -12.99 -14.46
CA THR A 79 6.16 -12.37 -13.58
C THR A 79 5.45 -11.43 -12.64
N GLU A 80 5.56 -11.67 -11.34
CA GLU A 80 5.14 -10.73 -10.31
C GLU A 80 6.30 -9.80 -9.98
N LYS A 81 6.02 -8.50 -9.91
CA LYS A 81 7.03 -7.47 -9.67
C LYS A 81 6.54 -6.50 -8.63
N ASN A 82 7.38 -6.22 -7.64
CA ASN A 82 7.14 -5.18 -6.66
C ASN A 82 7.70 -3.85 -7.19
N ILE A 83 6.84 -2.99 -7.71
CA ILE A 83 7.19 -1.63 -8.15
C ILE A 83 7.10 -0.60 -7.01
N GLY A 84 6.67 -1.04 -5.83
CA GLY A 84 6.56 -0.22 -4.64
C GLY A 84 7.91 0.05 -3.98
N SER A 85 7.90 0.94 -2.98
CA SER A 85 9.07 1.32 -2.21
C SER A 85 9.29 0.47 -0.96
N GLY A 86 8.35 -0.42 -0.62
CA GLY A 86 8.45 -1.35 0.50
C GLY A 86 8.40 -2.80 0.09
N ASP A 87 8.87 -3.67 0.98
CA ASP A 87 8.89 -5.11 0.77
C ASP A 87 7.48 -5.71 0.93
N ALA A 88 7.11 -6.58 0.01
CA ALA A 88 5.90 -7.39 0.16
C ALA A 88 6.22 -8.58 1.08
N GLY A 89 5.44 -8.76 2.15
CA GLY A 89 5.47 -9.96 2.99
C GLY A 89 4.86 -11.17 2.28
N ARG A 90 4.51 -12.22 3.03
CA ARG A 90 3.90 -13.41 2.43
C ARG A 90 2.54 -13.07 1.79
N HIS A 91 2.38 -13.39 0.51
CA HIS A 91 1.15 -13.16 -0.25
C HIS A 91 0.85 -14.31 -1.20
N TYR A 92 -0.31 -14.22 -1.85
CA TYR A 92 -0.83 -15.20 -2.79
C TYR A 92 -1.41 -14.48 -4.00
N VAL A 93 -1.24 -15.07 -5.18
CA VAL A 93 -1.90 -14.64 -6.41
C VAL A 93 -3.09 -15.56 -6.67
N GLY A 94 -4.27 -14.98 -6.82
CA GLY A 94 -5.49 -15.68 -7.23
C GLY A 94 -5.68 -15.69 -8.73
N PHE A 95 -6.18 -16.82 -9.23
CA PHE A 95 -6.41 -17.05 -10.65
C PHE A 95 -7.89 -17.29 -10.87
N TYR A 96 -8.52 -16.39 -11.61
CA TYR A 96 -9.96 -16.43 -11.85
C TYR A 96 -10.23 -16.54 -13.34
N LEU A 97 -11.19 -17.39 -13.69
CA LEU A 97 -11.74 -17.48 -15.02
C LEU A 97 -12.97 -16.58 -15.10
N SER A 98 -12.90 -15.54 -15.95
CA SER A 98 -13.96 -14.55 -16.13
C SER A 98 -14.47 -14.55 -17.57
N LYS A 99 -15.69 -14.03 -17.77
CA LYS A 99 -16.25 -13.76 -19.10
C LYS A 99 -15.89 -12.37 -19.63
N ASP A 100 -15.31 -11.51 -18.79
CA ASP A 100 -14.85 -10.18 -19.16
C ASP A 100 -13.49 -9.86 -18.50
N ASP A 101 -13.00 -8.64 -18.71
CA ASP A 101 -11.72 -8.16 -18.20
C ASP A 101 -11.82 -7.53 -16.80
N LYS A 102 -12.95 -7.71 -16.09
CA LYS A 102 -13.22 -7.07 -14.81
C LYS A 102 -13.42 -8.09 -13.72
N TRP A 103 -12.66 -7.90 -12.64
CA TRP A 103 -12.86 -8.70 -11.45
C TRP A 103 -14.24 -8.44 -10.83
N SER A 104 -15.03 -9.51 -10.70
CA SER A 104 -16.40 -9.50 -10.21
C SER A 104 -16.73 -10.78 -9.43
N SER A 105 -17.86 -10.78 -8.71
CA SER A 105 -18.32 -11.95 -7.95
C SER A 105 -18.75 -13.13 -8.82
N ASP A 106 -18.94 -12.90 -10.12
CA ASP A 106 -19.39 -13.92 -11.07
C ASP A 106 -18.20 -14.73 -11.64
N ASP A 107 -16.97 -14.33 -11.30
CA ASP A 107 -15.75 -14.98 -11.76
C ASP A 107 -15.52 -16.30 -11.04
N THR A 108 -15.07 -17.31 -11.78
CA THR A 108 -14.82 -18.64 -11.25
C THR A 108 -13.37 -18.77 -10.82
N LEU A 109 -13.12 -18.94 -9.53
CA LEU A 109 -11.79 -19.26 -9.02
C LEU A 109 -11.32 -20.61 -9.59
N LEU A 110 -10.16 -20.63 -10.25
CA LEU A 110 -9.63 -21.82 -10.92
C LEU A 110 -9.03 -22.83 -9.94
N ASP A 111 -8.54 -22.39 -8.77
CA ASP A 111 -8.01 -23.29 -7.76
C ASP A 111 -8.01 -22.66 -6.36
N THR A 112 -8.52 -23.42 -5.38
CA THR A 112 -8.45 -23.07 -3.95
C THR A 112 -7.26 -23.73 -3.25
N ASN A 113 -6.69 -24.79 -3.83
CA ASN A 113 -5.78 -25.70 -3.15
C ASN A 113 -4.31 -25.52 -3.57
N SER A 114 -4.05 -24.78 -4.64
CA SER A 114 -2.70 -24.51 -5.12
C SER A 114 -2.42 -23.00 -5.17
N PHE A 115 -2.64 -22.28 -4.08
CA PHE A 115 -1.97 -21.00 -3.92
C PHE A 115 -0.51 -21.25 -3.55
N TYR A 116 0.46 -21.00 -4.46
CA TYR A 116 1.86 -20.99 -4.06
C TYR A 116 2.11 -19.64 -3.37
N PRO A 117 2.42 -19.62 -2.07
CA PRO A 117 2.78 -18.36 -1.43
C PRO A 117 4.07 -17.83 -2.02
N VAL A 118 4.10 -16.54 -2.31
CA VAL A 118 5.36 -15.81 -2.41
C VAL A 118 5.70 -15.37 -1.00
N GLU A 119 6.79 -15.92 -0.45
CA GLU A 119 7.17 -15.70 0.95
C GLU A 119 7.53 -14.24 1.25
N SER A 120 8.25 -13.61 0.33
CA SER A 120 8.47 -12.17 0.32
C SER A 120 8.97 -11.76 -1.06
N LEU A 121 8.67 -10.52 -1.45
CA LEU A 121 9.22 -9.90 -2.64
C LEU A 121 9.70 -8.48 -2.29
N GLY A 122 11.01 -8.28 -2.30
CA GLY A 122 11.61 -6.99 -1.96
C GLY A 122 11.26 -5.89 -2.96
N ALA A 123 11.34 -4.64 -2.54
CA ALA A 123 11.11 -3.48 -3.41
C ALA A 123 11.98 -3.55 -4.69
N GLY A 124 11.38 -3.31 -5.86
CA GLY A 124 12.02 -3.40 -7.17
C GLY A 124 12.34 -4.82 -7.66
N SER A 125 12.10 -5.86 -6.85
CA SER A 125 12.34 -7.24 -7.22
C SER A 125 11.20 -7.83 -8.02
N SER A 126 11.49 -8.89 -8.76
CA SER A 126 10.50 -9.65 -9.51
C SER A 126 10.73 -11.16 -9.38
N ILE A 127 9.66 -11.93 -9.46
CA ILE A 127 9.68 -13.39 -9.46
C ILE A 127 8.82 -13.92 -10.61
N SER A 128 9.37 -14.87 -11.36
CA SER A 128 8.60 -15.58 -12.39
C SER A 128 7.99 -16.86 -11.81
N GLN A 129 6.72 -17.07 -12.09
CA GLN A 129 5.96 -18.22 -11.65
C GLN A 129 5.31 -18.90 -12.84
N THR A 130 5.30 -20.24 -12.79
CA THR A 130 4.58 -21.08 -13.74
C THR A 130 3.68 -22.03 -12.96
N LYS A 131 2.44 -22.16 -13.39
CA LYS A 131 1.44 -22.98 -12.74
C LYS A 131 0.58 -23.74 -13.72
N GLU A 132 0.27 -24.98 -13.38
CA GLU A 132 -0.75 -25.77 -14.08
C GLU A 132 -2.04 -25.81 -13.26
N PHE A 133 -3.19 -25.59 -13.91
CA PHE A 133 -4.50 -25.83 -13.34
C PHE A 133 -5.27 -26.80 -14.21
N THR A 134 -6.10 -27.64 -13.58
CA THR A 134 -7.05 -28.49 -14.33
C THR A 134 -8.36 -27.74 -14.43
N LEU A 135 -8.81 -27.44 -15.64
CA LEU A 135 -10.12 -26.83 -15.83
C LEU A 135 -11.22 -27.77 -15.35
N ASP A 136 -12.20 -27.23 -14.63
CA ASP A 136 -13.39 -28.01 -14.31
C ASP A 136 -14.09 -28.45 -15.61
N LYS A 137 -14.52 -29.70 -15.64
CA LYS A 137 -15.25 -30.31 -16.76
C LYS A 137 -16.60 -29.66 -17.03
N ASN A 138 -17.12 -28.93 -16.05
CA ASN A 138 -18.43 -28.27 -16.12
C ASN A 138 -18.37 -26.86 -16.73
N ILE A 139 -17.18 -26.37 -17.09
CA ILE A 139 -17.03 -25.07 -17.75
C ILE A 139 -17.67 -25.15 -19.15
N SER A 140 -18.61 -24.24 -19.41
CA SER A 140 -19.24 -24.10 -20.72
C SER A 140 -18.24 -23.69 -21.79
N THR A 141 -18.45 -24.09 -23.03
CA THR A 141 -17.64 -23.57 -24.14
C THR A 141 -17.90 -22.09 -24.36
N GLY A 142 -16.83 -21.31 -24.54
CA GLY A 142 -16.90 -19.87 -24.78
C GLY A 142 -15.52 -19.23 -24.73
N ASP A 143 -15.47 -17.93 -24.97
CA ASP A 143 -14.29 -17.11 -24.74
C ASP A 143 -14.23 -16.70 -23.28
N TYR A 144 -13.04 -16.76 -22.70
CA TYR A 144 -12.80 -16.45 -21.30
C TYR A 144 -11.53 -15.61 -21.16
N TYR A 145 -11.53 -14.81 -20.10
CA TYR A 145 -10.38 -14.07 -19.61
C TYR A 145 -9.83 -14.77 -18.37
N VAL A 146 -8.53 -14.61 -18.15
CA VAL A 146 -7.89 -15.03 -16.90
C VAL A 146 -7.46 -13.77 -16.15
N LEU A 147 -8.01 -13.61 -14.96
CA LEU A 147 -7.72 -12.51 -14.06
C LEU A 147 -6.75 -12.97 -12.97
N TYR A 148 -5.79 -12.10 -12.67
CA TYR A 148 -4.77 -12.28 -11.64
C TYR A 148 -5.05 -11.25 -10.55
N VAL A 149 -5.34 -11.69 -9.33
CA VAL A 149 -5.81 -10.83 -8.22
C VAL A 149 -5.07 -11.13 -6.92
#